data_AF-A3KNW6-F1
#
_entry.id   AF-A3KNW6-F1
#
_cell.length_a   1.000
_cell.length_b   1.000
_cell.length_c   1.000
_cell.angle_alpha   90.00
_cell.angle_beta   90.00
_cell.angle_gamma   90.00
#
_symmetry.space_group_name_H-M   'P 1'
#
loop_
_entity.id
_entity.type
_entity.pdbx_description
1 polymer ?
#
loop_
_entity_poly.entity_id
_entity_poly.type
_entity_poly.pdbx_seq_one_letter_code
_entity_poly.pdbx_strand_id
1 'polypeptide(L)'
;MKLYFFSAFPLNDEISREAWSLQKDNQATDKKNFDKDSNSMWKNHVVSSDLYSEDSYNPMAAELRRKLSMESERLRARLKQELAELRERLSPYPSHPKHTLANVKEFLAPFTKQLQTVLQSNTQDLCEKLNLNLQELNPEDAALYQEAVQKITTALDESHQRRTAAFEDFKTKAFEAVEEERDGSGKELWEEVTARLGQEVCTFSLEVQGKVAALKIALIGHLASAQPPREVMASKVDQFCQNSATRNQQFISNLDQQMTTLQESQSHGESTGFHQTNIESIQEDFSTRLTALLQDIVHTLN
;
A
#
# COMPACT_ATOMS: atom_id res chain seq x y z
N MET A 1 -10.52 33.58 23.36
CA MET A 1 -10.51 32.59 24.46
C MET A 1 -11.73 31.69 24.35
N LYS A 2 -11.56 30.48 23.78
CA LYS A 2 -12.11 29.21 24.25
C LYS A 2 -11.57 28.12 23.32
N LEU A 3 -10.61 27.40 23.87
CA LEU A 3 -10.04 26.17 23.36
C LEU A 3 -11.13 25.09 23.37
N TYR A 4 -11.22 24.29 22.31
CA TYR A 4 -11.88 22.99 22.36
C TYR A 4 -10.81 21.91 22.27
N PHE A 5 -10.61 21.23 23.40
CA PHE A 5 -9.87 20.00 23.54
C PHE A 5 -10.66 18.86 22.87
N PHE A 6 -10.02 18.13 21.96
CA PHE A 6 -10.43 16.77 21.63
C PHE A 6 -9.88 15.83 22.69
N SER A 7 -10.78 15.15 23.40
CA SER A 7 -10.45 14.10 24.36
C SER A 7 -10.58 12.73 23.69
N ALA A 8 -9.66 11.85 24.10
CA ALA A 8 -9.46 10.51 23.59
C ALA A 8 -10.68 9.61 23.79
N PHE A 9 -10.95 8.77 22.78
CA PHE A 9 -11.92 7.67 22.86
C PHE A 9 -11.30 6.47 23.61
N PRO A 10 -12.05 5.81 24.51
CA PRO A 10 -11.61 4.59 25.18
C PRO A 10 -11.73 3.37 24.27
N LEU A 11 -10.76 2.46 24.38
CA LEU A 11 -10.78 1.10 23.81
C LEU A 11 -11.87 0.27 24.50
N ASN A 12 -12.88 -0.14 23.74
CA ASN A 12 -13.88 -1.12 24.16
C ASN A 12 -13.49 -2.48 23.54
N ASP A 13 -13.09 -3.42 24.40
CA ASP A 13 -12.77 -4.80 24.05
C ASP A 13 -14.03 -5.64 24.29
N GLU A 14 -14.81 -5.88 23.23
CA GLU A 14 -15.98 -6.77 23.26
C GLU A 14 -16.04 -7.58 21.97
N ILE A 15 -15.22 -8.64 21.92
CA ILE A 15 -15.30 -9.66 20.89
C ILE A 15 -16.44 -10.63 21.22
N SER A 16 -17.47 -10.57 20.36
CA SER A 16 -18.34 -11.64 19.88
C SER A 16 -18.36 -12.95 20.67
N ARG A 17 -19.47 -13.17 21.37
CA ARG A 17 -19.89 -14.49 21.85
C ARG A 17 -21.15 -14.89 21.08
N GLU A 18 -21.00 -15.29 19.81
CA GLU A 18 -22.10 -15.89 19.05
C GLU A 18 -22.53 -17.23 19.67
N ALA A 19 -23.85 -17.32 19.84
CA ALA A 19 -24.57 -18.39 20.50
C ALA A 19 -24.57 -19.70 19.67
N TRP A 20 -24.07 -20.77 20.26
CA TRP A 20 -24.47 -22.12 19.87
C TRP A 20 -25.87 -22.37 20.40
N SER A 21 -26.84 -22.38 19.50
CA SER A 21 -28.21 -22.79 19.75
C SER A 21 -28.27 -24.31 19.80
N LEU A 22 -28.50 -24.86 21.00
CA LEU A 22 -28.89 -26.26 21.17
C LEU A 22 -30.28 -26.31 21.80
N GLN A 23 -31.18 -26.75 20.94
CA GLN A 23 -32.62 -26.89 21.08
C GLN A 23 -32.98 -27.73 22.31
N LYS A 24 -33.87 -27.18 23.14
CA LYS A 24 -34.58 -27.92 24.20
C LYS A 24 -35.65 -28.78 23.55
N ASP A 25 -35.46 -30.09 23.58
CA ASP A 25 -36.57 -31.04 23.56
C ASP A 25 -36.49 -31.89 24.84
N ASN A 26 -37.41 -31.57 25.76
CA ASN A 26 -37.72 -32.42 26.90
C ASN A 26 -38.52 -33.63 26.42
N GLN A 27 -37.98 -34.83 26.54
CA GLN A 27 -38.80 -36.03 26.72
C GLN A 27 -38.33 -36.82 27.93
N ALA A 28 -39.15 -36.76 28.97
CA ALA A 28 -39.08 -37.60 30.13
C ALA A 28 -39.41 -39.05 29.75
N THR A 29 -38.45 -39.95 29.86
CA THR A 29 -38.73 -41.36 30.13
C THR A 29 -37.73 -41.90 31.15
N ASP A 30 -38.30 -42.59 32.14
CA ASP A 30 -37.67 -43.46 33.13
C ASP A 30 -36.75 -42.87 34.21
N LYS A 31 -37.38 -42.12 35.12
CA LYS A 31 -36.93 -42.08 36.52
C LYS A 31 -37.18 -43.45 37.17
N LYS A 32 -36.22 -44.36 37.13
CA LYS A 32 -36.09 -45.41 38.15
C LYS A 32 -34.66 -45.94 38.26
N ASN A 33 -34.07 -45.68 39.43
CA ASN A 33 -33.03 -46.49 40.10
C ASN A 33 -31.54 -46.23 39.84
N PHE A 34 -31.08 -44.99 39.59
CA PHE A 34 -29.63 -44.69 39.65
C PHE A 34 -29.21 -43.53 40.59
N ASP A 35 -30.14 -42.67 41.02
CA ASP A 35 -29.80 -41.52 41.88
C ASP A 35 -29.74 -41.83 43.39
N LYS A 36 -30.47 -42.84 43.85
CA LYS A 36 -30.60 -43.08 45.29
C LYS A 36 -29.35 -43.72 45.88
N ASP A 37 -28.71 -44.60 45.13
CA ASP A 37 -27.51 -45.33 45.58
C ASP A 37 -26.28 -44.43 45.53
N SER A 38 -26.08 -43.70 44.41
CA SER A 38 -24.97 -42.74 44.28
C SER A 38 -25.07 -41.62 45.32
N ASN A 39 -26.25 -41.01 45.49
CA ASN A 39 -26.44 -39.96 46.50
C ASN A 39 -26.31 -40.47 47.95
N SER A 40 -26.61 -41.76 48.22
CA SER A 40 -26.35 -42.38 49.54
C SER A 40 -24.87 -42.73 49.75
N MET A 41 -24.17 -43.13 48.68
CA MET A 41 -22.73 -43.43 48.72
C MET A 41 -21.92 -42.16 48.98
N TRP A 42 -22.18 -41.06 48.28
CA TRP A 42 -21.54 -39.78 48.56
C TRP A 42 -21.92 -39.27 49.96
N LYS A 43 -23.18 -39.43 50.40
CA LYS A 43 -23.58 -39.05 51.77
C LYS A 43 -22.85 -39.84 52.84
N ASN A 44 -22.70 -41.16 52.70
CA ASN A 44 -22.02 -41.97 53.71
C ASN A 44 -20.50 -41.66 53.74
N HIS A 45 -19.89 -41.42 52.57
CA HIS A 45 -18.46 -41.09 52.51
C HIS A 45 -18.14 -39.67 52.98
N VAL A 46 -19.07 -38.72 52.80
CA VAL A 46 -18.92 -37.32 53.26
C VAL A 46 -19.29 -37.17 54.74
N VAL A 47 -20.25 -37.96 55.25
CA VAL A 47 -20.69 -37.90 56.65
C VAL A 47 -19.77 -38.67 57.60
N SER A 48 -18.98 -39.64 57.11
CA SER A 48 -17.93 -40.31 57.90
C SER A 48 -16.58 -39.60 57.93
N SER A 49 -16.41 -38.46 57.25
CA SER A 49 -15.20 -37.64 57.34
C SER A 49 -15.50 -36.40 58.17
N ASP A 50 -14.97 -36.39 59.40
CA ASP A 50 -15.10 -35.36 60.44
C ASP A 50 -15.24 -33.92 59.90
N LEU A 51 -16.48 -33.42 59.88
CA LEU A 51 -16.86 -32.11 59.34
C LEU A 51 -16.77 -30.96 60.35
N TYR A 52 -15.99 -31.13 61.43
CA TYR A 52 -15.67 -30.08 62.42
C TYR A 52 -14.21 -30.16 62.90
N SER A 53 -13.27 -30.26 61.97
CA SER A 53 -11.87 -29.89 62.23
C SER A 53 -11.51 -28.70 61.35
N GLU A 54 -11.31 -27.54 61.97
CA GLU A 54 -10.81 -26.31 61.34
C GLU A 54 -9.35 -26.45 60.83
N ASP A 55 -8.76 -27.64 61.04
CA ASP A 55 -7.43 -28.08 60.60
C ASP A 55 -7.47 -29.35 59.69
N SER A 56 -8.50 -29.54 58.85
CA SER A 56 -8.46 -30.64 57.86
C SER A 56 -7.56 -30.28 56.67
N TYR A 57 -6.25 -30.28 56.90
CA TYR A 57 -5.23 -30.22 55.86
C TYR A 57 -5.39 -31.47 54.98
N ASN A 58 -6.17 -31.41 53.90
CA ASN A 58 -6.28 -32.53 52.98
C ASN A 58 -4.93 -32.63 52.22
N PRO A 59 -4.06 -33.59 52.57
CA PRO A 59 -2.69 -33.64 52.04
C PRO A 59 -2.70 -33.89 50.53
N MET A 60 -3.73 -34.57 50.02
CA MET A 60 -3.91 -34.82 48.59
C MET A 60 -4.30 -33.53 47.84
N ALA A 61 -5.17 -32.69 48.41
CA ALA A 61 -5.53 -31.41 47.80
C ALA A 61 -4.38 -30.39 47.85
N ALA A 62 -3.59 -30.39 48.93
CA ALA A 62 -2.39 -29.58 49.05
C ALA A 62 -1.30 -30.02 48.06
N GLU A 63 -1.09 -31.33 47.91
CA GLU A 63 -0.14 -31.90 46.95
C GLU A 63 -0.57 -31.64 45.50
N LEU A 64 -1.86 -31.75 45.17
CA LEU A 64 -2.39 -31.44 43.84
C LEU A 64 -2.20 -29.95 43.50
N ARG A 65 -2.48 -29.04 44.44
CA ARG A 65 -2.22 -27.60 44.26
C ARG A 65 -0.74 -27.30 44.05
N ARG A 66 0.13 -27.96 44.81
CA ARG A 66 1.59 -27.84 44.67
C ARG A 66 2.06 -28.32 43.30
N LYS A 67 1.59 -29.48 42.83
CA LYS A 67 1.87 -30.01 41.49
C LYS A 67 1.38 -29.09 40.38
N LEU A 68 0.13 -28.62 40.47
CA LEU A 68 -0.43 -27.65 39.51
C LEU A 68 0.39 -26.36 39.45
N SER A 69 0.83 -25.84 40.60
CA SER A 69 1.67 -24.64 40.67
C SER A 69 3.00 -24.86 39.95
N MET A 70 3.69 -25.96 40.24
CA MET A 70 4.96 -26.30 39.59
C MET A 70 4.81 -26.50 38.08
N GLU A 71 3.78 -27.24 37.64
CA GLU A 71 3.53 -27.45 36.21
C GLU A 71 3.13 -26.16 35.50
N SER A 72 2.40 -25.25 36.17
CA SER A 72 2.07 -23.93 35.62
C SER A 72 3.30 -23.04 35.44
N GLU A 73 4.25 -23.09 36.37
CA GLU A 73 5.52 -22.36 36.27
C GLU A 73 6.41 -22.95 35.18
N ARG A 74 6.48 -24.29 35.10
CA ARG A 74 7.20 -25.02 34.06
C ARG A 74 6.67 -24.70 32.67
N LEU A 75 5.34 -24.72 32.49
CA LEU A 75 4.68 -24.33 31.24
C LEU A 75 5.03 -22.89 30.86
N ARG A 76 4.94 -21.97 31.83
CA ARG A 76 5.24 -20.56 31.60
C ARG A 76 6.70 -20.33 31.19
N ALA A 77 7.64 -21.03 31.82
CA ALA A 77 9.05 -20.94 31.48
C ALA A 77 9.33 -21.47 30.07
N ARG A 78 8.78 -22.65 29.73
CA ARG A 78 8.94 -23.25 28.40
C ARG A 78 8.27 -22.45 27.30
N LEU A 79 7.06 -21.92 27.52
CA LEU A 79 6.40 -21.04 26.55
C LEU A 79 7.24 -19.78 26.27
N LYS A 80 7.83 -19.16 27.30
CA LYS A 80 8.71 -18.01 27.10
C LYS A 80 9.95 -18.36 26.28
N GLN A 81 10.52 -19.54 26.51
CA GLN A 81 11.66 -20.04 25.75
C GLN A 81 11.28 -20.31 24.29
N GLU A 82 10.22 -21.07 24.04
CA GLU A 82 9.75 -21.37 22.68
C GLU A 82 9.36 -20.11 21.91
N LEU A 83 8.78 -19.10 22.56
CA LEU A 83 8.49 -17.80 21.95
C LEU A 83 9.77 -17.00 21.64
N ALA A 84 10.81 -17.11 22.47
CA ALA A 84 12.10 -16.47 22.21
C ALA A 84 12.82 -17.14 21.04
N GLU A 85 12.85 -18.47 20.99
CA GLU A 85 13.40 -19.25 19.89
C GLU A 85 12.64 -19.02 18.59
N LEU A 86 11.30 -18.97 18.64
CA LEU A 86 10.47 -18.63 17.50
C LEU A 86 10.78 -17.21 17.00
N ARG A 87 10.95 -16.24 17.91
CA ARG A 87 11.31 -14.87 17.55
C ARG A 87 12.69 -14.78 16.90
N GLU A 88 13.66 -15.56 17.40
CA GLU A 88 15.01 -15.63 16.81
C GLU A 88 14.97 -16.27 15.42
N ARG A 89 14.20 -17.33 15.24
CA ARG A 89 14.01 -18.01 13.93
C ARG A 89 13.22 -17.17 12.94
N LEU A 90 12.33 -16.31 13.42
CA LEU A 90 11.57 -15.37 12.61
C LEU A 90 12.31 -14.04 12.36
N SER A 91 13.37 -13.74 13.11
CA SER A 91 14.21 -12.54 12.96
C SER A 91 14.73 -12.29 11.53
N PRO A 92 15.11 -13.31 10.73
CA PRO A 92 15.53 -13.12 9.34
C PRO A 92 14.38 -12.72 8.40
N TYR A 93 13.14 -12.83 8.84
CA TYR A 93 11.96 -12.47 8.05
C TYR A 93 11.48 -11.08 8.49
N PRO A 94 11.42 -10.09 7.58
CA PRO A 94 10.98 -8.76 7.94
C PRO A 94 9.52 -8.78 8.44
N SER A 95 9.29 -8.15 9.58
CA SER A 95 7.99 -8.06 10.28
C SER A 95 6.98 -7.10 9.63
N HIS A 96 7.40 -6.39 8.57
CA HIS A 96 6.56 -5.47 7.83
C HIS A 96 6.32 -6.01 6.43
N PRO A 97 5.11 -5.85 5.86
CA PRO A 97 4.92 -6.11 4.44
C PRO A 97 5.95 -5.27 3.71
N LYS A 98 6.89 -5.92 3.01
CA LYS A 98 7.82 -5.22 2.12
C LYS A 98 6.95 -4.30 1.27
N HIS A 99 7.20 -3.00 1.27
CA HIS A 99 6.54 -2.11 0.32
C HIS A 99 6.82 -2.66 -1.06
N THR A 100 5.80 -3.28 -1.65
CA THR A 100 5.94 -3.87 -2.96
C THR A 100 5.85 -2.75 -3.97
N LEU A 101 6.53 -2.91 -5.10
CA LEU A 101 6.39 -1.97 -6.19
C LEU A 101 4.94 -1.86 -6.69
N ALA A 102 4.10 -2.86 -6.45
CA ALA A 102 2.67 -2.80 -6.72
C ALA A 102 1.98 -1.69 -5.90
N ASN A 103 2.32 -1.55 -4.61
CA ASN A 103 1.78 -0.49 -3.74
C ASN A 103 2.23 0.89 -4.22
N VAL A 104 3.51 1.03 -4.61
CA VAL A 104 4.06 2.27 -5.17
C VAL A 104 3.34 2.65 -6.46
N LYS A 105 3.10 1.67 -7.33
CA LYS A 105 2.36 1.88 -8.60
C LYS A 105 0.92 2.31 -8.37
N GLU A 106 0.22 1.67 -7.43
CA GLU A 106 -1.16 2.04 -7.08
C GLU A 106 -1.22 3.46 -6.52
N PHE A 107 -0.25 3.84 -5.69
CA PHE A 107 -0.15 5.19 -5.15
C PHE A 107 0.12 6.25 -6.23
N LEU A 108 0.98 5.95 -7.21
CA LEU A 108 1.34 6.90 -8.27
C LEU A 108 0.28 7.03 -9.36
N ALA A 109 -0.55 6.00 -9.56
CA ALA A 109 -1.59 5.96 -10.58
C ALA A 109 -2.48 7.23 -10.64
N PRO A 110 -3.04 7.77 -9.55
CA PRO A 110 -3.83 9.01 -9.60
C PRO A 110 -3.03 10.21 -10.11
N PHE A 111 -1.74 10.32 -9.74
CA PHE A 111 -0.89 11.43 -10.17
C PHE A 111 -0.48 11.30 -11.64
N THR A 112 -0.15 10.09 -12.09
CA THR A 112 0.12 9.82 -13.52
C THR A 112 -1.12 10.12 -14.37
N LYS A 113 -2.32 9.74 -13.90
CA LYS A 113 -3.58 10.05 -14.57
C LYS A 113 -3.89 11.55 -14.59
N GLN A 114 -3.62 12.26 -13.50
CA GLN A 114 -3.75 13.72 -13.45
C GLN A 114 -2.81 14.37 -14.47
N LEU A 115 -1.53 13.97 -14.51
CA LEU A 115 -0.55 14.46 -15.46
C LEU A 115 -1.00 14.20 -16.90
N GLN A 116 -1.43 12.97 -17.22
CA GLN A 116 -1.99 12.62 -18.53
C GLN A 116 -3.12 13.56 -18.93
N THR A 117 -4.07 13.81 -18.03
CA THR A 117 -5.22 14.69 -18.29
C THR A 117 -4.78 16.12 -18.59
N VAL A 118 -3.85 16.67 -17.80
CA VAL A 118 -3.33 18.03 -18.01
C VAL A 118 -2.54 18.13 -19.32
N LEU A 119 -1.75 17.12 -19.67
CA LEU A 119 -1.00 17.10 -20.93
C LEU A 119 -1.93 17.04 -22.14
N GLN A 120 -2.97 16.20 -22.08
CA GLN A 120 -3.95 16.07 -23.15
C GLN A 120 -4.76 17.36 -23.35
N SER A 121 -5.33 17.90 -22.27
CA SER A 121 -6.13 19.14 -22.35
C SER A 121 -5.27 20.32 -22.80
N ASN A 122 -4.05 20.43 -22.30
CA ASN A 122 -3.15 21.52 -22.70
C ASN A 122 -2.70 21.42 -24.17
N THR A 123 -2.47 20.21 -24.70
CA THR A 123 -2.19 20.03 -26.13
C THR A 123 -3.42 20.35 -26.97
N GLN A 124 -4.61 19.92 -26.54
CA GLN A 124 -5.86 20.26 -27.22
C GLN A 124 -6.10 21.77 -27.26
N ASP A 125 -6.09 22.44 -26.11
CA ASP A 125 -6.26 23.89 -25.98
C ASP A 125 -5.25 24.65 -26.84
N LEU A 126 -3.98 24.23 -26.81
CA LEU A 126 -2.93 24.84 -27.63
C LEU A 126 -3.27 24.68 -29.11
N CYS A 127 -3.58 23.48 -29.58
CA CYS A 127 -3.84 23.21 -30.99
C CYS A 127 -5.09 23.94 -31.49
N GLU A 128 -6.14 24.05 -30.68
CA GLU A 128 -7.31 24.88 -30.99
C GLU A 128 -6.92 26.36 -31.14
N LYS A 129 -6.17 26.92 -30.17
CA LYS A 129 -5.67 28.30 -30.25
C LYS A 129 -4.78 28.51 -31.48
N LEU A 130 -3.85 27.61 -31.77
CA LEU A 130 -2.96 27.73 -32.92
C LEU A 130 -3.76 27.76 -34.22
N ASN A 131 -4.70 26.84 -34.39
CA ASN A 131 -5.53 26.77 -35.59
C ASN A 131 -6.43 28.00 -35.78
N LEU A 132 -7.03 28.53 -34.72
CA LEU A 132 -7.80 29.77 -34.78
C LEU A 132 -6.94 30.95 -35.24
N ASN A 133 -5.75 31.12 -34.66
CA ASN A 133 -4.85 32.20 -35.05
C ASN A 133 -4.30 32.02 -36.48
N LEU A 134 -4.11 30.79 -36.94
CA LEU A 134 -3.74 30.51 -38.34
C LEU A 134 -4.87 30.82 -39.33
N GLN A 135 -6.13 30.80 -38.90
CA GLN A 135 -7.26 31.23 -39.74
C GLN A 135 -7.31 32.75 -39.90
N GLU A 136 -6.88 33.48 -38.88
CA GLU A 136 -6.77 34.95 -38.89
C GLU A 136 -5.55 35.46 -39.66
N LEU A 137 -4.62 34.58 -40.08
CA LEU A 137 -3.45 34.99 -40.86
C LEU A 137 -3.83 35.52 -42.25
N ASN A 138 -3.64 36.84 -42.42
CA ASN A 138 -3.70 37.49 -43.73
C ASN A 138 -2.30 37.99 -44.15
N PRO A 139 -1.66 37.38 -45.16
CA PRO A 139 -0.33 37.81 -45.61
C PRO A 139 -0.34 39.17 -46.34
N GLU A 140 -1.50 39.66 -46.76
CA GLU A 140 -1.63 40.98 -47.40
C GLU A 140 -1.65 42.13 -46.37
N ASP A 141 -1.93 41.82 -45.11
CA ASP A 141 -1.92 42.77 -44.00
C ASP A 141 -0.79 42.41 -43.03
N ALA A 142 0.35 43.09 -43.19
CA ALA A 142 1.53 42.85 -42.37
C ALA A 142 1.29 43.04 -40.86
N ALA A 143 0.36 43.93 -40.47
CA ALA A 143 0.05 44.18 -39.07
C ALA A 143 -0.76 43.02 -38.47
N LEU A 144 -1.80 42.55 -39.18
CA LEU A 144 -2.57 41.37 -38.76
C LEU A 144 -1.73 40.10 -38.74
N TYR A 145 -0.83 39.94 -39.71
CA TYR A 145 0.08 38.81 -39.77
C TYR A 145 1.03 38.79 -38.56
N GLN A 146 1.63 39.95 -38.22
CA GLN A 146 2.48 40.09 -37.04
C GLN A 146 1.71 39.82 -35.74
N GLU A 147 0.48 40.32 -35.64
CA GLU A 147 -0.39 40.08 -34.47
C GLU A 147 -0.69 38.58 -34.29
N ALA A 148 -1.04 37.86 -35.37
CA ALA A 148 -1.33 36.44 -35.33
C ALA A 148 -0.09 35.61 -34.91
N VAL A 149 1.10 35.94 -35.44
CA VAL A 149 2.35 35.28 -35.02
C VAL A 149 2.65 35.55 -33.53
N GLN A 150 2.36 36.76 -33.05
CA GLN A 150 2.51 37.09 -31.64
C GLN A 150 1.56 36.28 -30.75
N LYS A 151 0.26 36.20 -31.11
CA LYS A 151 -0.74 35.40 -30.38
C LYS A 151 -0.36 33.91 -30.34
N ILE A 152 0.12 33.37 -31.46
CA ILE A 152 0.62 31.99 -31.54
C ILE A 152 1.81 31.78 -30.60
N THR A 153 2.78 32.71 -30.60
CA THR A 153 3.97 32.62 -29.75
C THR A 153 3.58 32.66 -28.26
N THR A 154 2.66 33.55 -27.90
CA THR A 154 2.11 33.64 -26.54
C THR A 154 1.38 32.35 -26.14
N ALA A 155 0.56 31.77 -27.01
CA ALA A 155 -0.11 30.50 -26.74
C ALA A 155 0.89 29.35 -26.51
N LEU A 156 1.98 29.31 -27.27
CA LEU A 156 3.07 28.34 -27.07
C LEU A 156 3.77 28.51 -25.72
N ASP A 157 3.99 29.75 -25.28
CA ASP A 157 4.58 30.07 -23.98
C ASP A 157 3.68 29.66 -22.81
N GLU A 158 2.39 30.04 -22.86
CA GLU A 158 1.40 29.65 -21.86
C GLU A 158 1.30 28.13 -21.74
N SER A 159 1.26 27.43 -22.88
CA SER A 159 1.18 25.98 -22.92
C SER A 159 2.44 25.31 -22.37
N HIS A 160 3.62 25.85 -22.66
CA HIS A 160 4.88 25.38 -22.08
C HIS A 160 4.88 25.57 -20.56
N GLN A 161 4.55 26.75 -20.05
CA GLN A 161 4.46 27.04 -18.62
C GLN A 161 3.49 26.10 -17.90
N ARG A 162 2.31 25.85 -18.49
CA ARG A 162 1.32 24.92 -17.93
C ARG A 162 1.86 23.50 -17.84
N ARG A 163 2.62 23.01 -18.85
CA ARG A 163 3.26 21.68 -18.77
C ARG A 163 4.33 21.64 -17.70
N THR A 164 5.20 22.64 -17.64
CA THR A 164 6.25 22.71 -16.62
C THR A 164 5.66 22.68 -15.21
N ALA A 165 4.58 23.44 -14.97
CA ALA A 165 3.88 23.40 -13.70
C ALA A 165 3.30 22.00 -13.39
N ALA A 166 2.72 21.32 -14.38
CA ALA A 166 2.20 19.97 -14.21
C ALA A 166 3.30 18.93 -13.90
N PHE A 167 4.47 19.06 -14.53
CA PHE A 167 5.63 18.22 -14.26
C PHE A 167 6.17 18.44 -12.85
N GLU A 168 6.28 19.69 -12.41
CA GLU A 168 6.73 20.03 -11.06
C GLU A 168 5.73 19.58 -9.99
N ASP A 169 4.43 19.70 -10.26
CA ASP A 169 3.35 19.20 -9.38
C ASP A 169 3.39 17.67 -9.25
N PHE A 170 3.51 16.95 -10.38
CA PHE A 170 3.67 15.50 -10.38
C PHE A 170 4.92 15.08 -9.59
N LYS A 171 6.04 15.75 -9.85
CA LYS A 171 7.31 15.51 -9.16
C LYS A 171 7.12 15.68 -7.64
N THR A 172 6.60 16.84 -7.22
CA THR A 172 6.39 17.16 -5.81
C THR A 172 5.49 16.13 -5.12
N LYS A 173 4.34 15.79 -5.71
CA LYS A 173 3.42 14.79 -5.15
C LYS A 173 4.03 13.38 -5.07
N ALA A 174 4.83 13.00 -6.07
CA ALA A 174 5.55 11.74 -6.06
C ALA A 174 6.66 11.71 -4.98
N PHE A 175 7.27 12.87 -4.66
CA PHE A 175 8.31 12.98 -3.64
C PHE A 175 7.76 13.15 -2.21
N GLU A 176 6.63 13.83 -2.01
CA GLU A 176 5.98 13.94 -0.69
C GLU A 176 5.59 12.57 -0.12
N ALA A 177 5.31 11.60 -1.00
CA ALA A 177 5.10 10.20 -0.66
C ALA A 177 6.29 9.52 0.02
N VAL A 178 7.51 10.01 -0.23
CA VAL A 178 8.76 9.47 0.32
C VAL A 178 8.98 9.95 1.75
N GLU A 179 8.49 11.14 2.11
CA GLU A 179 8.70 11.73 3.45
C GLU A 179 7.73 11.19 4.52
N GLU A 180 6.55 10.68 4.14
CA GLU A 180 5.64 10.00 5.09
C GLU A 180 6.17 8.62 5.56
N GLU A 181 7.11 8.03 4.82
CA GLU A 181 7.65 6.67 5.02
C GLU A 181 9.12 6.72 5.43
N ARG A 182 9.39 7.31 6.60
CA ARG A 182 10.77 7.64 7.03
C ARG A 182 11.57 6.47 7.63
N ASP A 183 10.92 5.39 8.05
CA ASP A 183 11.55 4.30 8.79
C ASP A 183 11.30 2.93 8.12
N GLY A 184 12.09 2.57 7.11
CA GLY A 184 12.06 1.20 6.58
C GLY A 184 12.78 0.93 5.27
N SER A 185 12.74 -0.34 4.85
CA SER A 185 13.25 -0.84 3.57
C SER A 185 12.51 -0.30 2.34
N GLY A 186 11.40 0.43 2.52
CA GLY A 186 10.66 1.09 1.45
C GLY A 186 11.34 2.35 0.91
N LYS A 187 12.22 2.98 1.70
CA LYS A 187 12.87 4.24 1.35
C LYS A 187 13.75 4.13 0.10
N GLU A 188 14.62 3.12 0.02
CA GLU A 188 15.51 2.91 -1.13
C GLU A 188 14.72 2.64 -2.42
N LEU A 189 13.61 1.88 -2.32
CA LEU A 189 12.71 1.63 -3.44
C LEU A 189 12.05 2.93 -3.92
N TRP A 190 11.57 3.75 -3.00
CA TRP A 190 10.96 5.03 -3.30
C TRP A 190 11.95 6.02 -3.92
N GLU A 191 13.19 6.08 -3.41
CA GLU A 191 14.27 6.91 -3.98
C GLU A 191 14.58 6.49 -5.41
N GLU A 192 14.70 5.18 -5.69
CA GLU A 192 14.94 4.67 -7.05
C GLU A 192 13.76 4.97 -8.00
N VAL A 193 12.52 4.74 -7.55
CA VAL A 193 11.32 5.03 -8.35
C VAL A 193 11.23 6.52 -8.66
N THR A 194 11.38 7.38 -7.67
CA THR A 194 11.29 8.84 -7.85
C THR A 194 12.44 9.38 -8.70
N ALA A 195 13.65 8.82 -8.59
CA ALA A 195 14.76 9.16 -9.46
C ALA A 195 14.46 8.83 -10.93
N ARG A 196 13.95 7.63 -11.23
CA ARG A 196 13.60 7.23 -12.61
C ARG A 196 12.48 8.06 -13.20
N LEU A 197 11.41 8.28 -12.44
CA LEU A 197 10.29 9.10 -12.89
C LEU A 197 10.73 10.55 -13.09
N GLY A 198 11.54 11.09 -12.17
CA GLY A 198 12.13 12.42 -12.29
C GLY A 198 13.01 12.57 -13.54
N GLN A 199 13.80 11.55 -13.87
CA GLN A 199 14.59 11.53 -15.09
C GLN A 199 13.70 11.54 -16.35
N GLU A 200 12.69 10.68 -16.41
CA GLU A 200 11.77 10.62 -17.56
C GLU A 200 11.05 11.95 -17.78
N VAL A 201 10.58 12.58 -16.69
CA VAL A 201 9.98 13.93 -16.71
C VAL A 201 10.95 14.98 -17.24
N CYS A 202 12.21 14.98 -16.76
CA CYS A 202 13.23 15.92 -17.21
C CYS A 202 13.54 15.74 -18.70
N THR A 203 13.75 14.50 -19.15
CA THR A 203 14.03 14.18 -20.56
C THR A 203 12.88 14.63 -21.45
N PHE A 204 11.64 14.32 -21.07
CA PHE A 204 10.47 14.70 -21.85
C PHE A 204 10.26 16.22 -21.89
N SER A 205 10.45 16.90 -20.76
CA SER A 205 10.36 18.36 -20.67
C SER A 205 11.33 19.05 -21.64
N LEU A 206 12.58 18.58 -21.71
CA LEU A 206 13.59 19.08 -22.64
C LEU A 206 13.21 18.82 -24.11
N GLU A 207 12.68 17.63 -24.43
CA GLU A 207 12.20 17.32 -25.78
C GLU A 207 11.09 18.28 -26.22
N VAL A 208 10.11 18.50 -25.33
CA VAL A 208 8.99 19.41 -25.55
C VAL A 208 9.47 20.85 -25.73
N GLN A 209 10.39 21.32 -24.87
CA GLN A 209 10.99 22.66 -24.98
C GLN A 209 11.68 22.86 -26.33
N GLY A 210 12.48 21.89 -26.78
CA GLY A 210 13.14 21.94 -28.08
C GLY A 210 12.16 22.03 -29.25
N LYS A 211 11.08 21.25 -29.22
CA LYS A 211 10.04 21.28 -30.26
C LYS A 211 9.25 22.58 -30.29
N VAL A 212 8.92 23.13 -29.12
CA VAL A 212 8.27 24.45 -29.01
C VAL A 212 9.18 25.54 -29.57
N ALA A 213 10.47 25.53 -29.21
CA ALA A 213 11.45 26.48 -29.72
C ALA A 213 11.58 26.39 -31.26
N ALA A 214 11.65 25.17 -31.80
CA ALA A 214 11.73 24.94 -33.24
C ALA A 214 10.50 25.50 -33.98
N LEU A 215 9.29 25.31 -33.44
CA LEU A 215 8.08 25.87 -34.02
C LEU A 215 8.08 27.41 -33.98
N LYS A 216 8.48 28.01 -32.85
CA LYS A 216 8.61 29.47 -32.74
C LYS A 216 9.60 30.04 -33.76
N ILE A 217 10.76 29.41 -33.92
CA ILE A 217 11.76 29.82 -34.92
C ILE A 217 11.18 29.71 -36.33
N ALA A 218 10.46 28.64 -36.65
CA ALA A 218 9.82 28.50 -37.95
C ALA A 218 8.80 29.62 -38.22
N LEU A 219 8.00 29.99 -37.23
CA LEU A 219 7.01 31.07 -37.33
C LEU A 219 7.68 32.45 -37.52
N ILE A 220 8.73 32.73 -36.76
CA ILE A 220 9.48 34.00 -36.87
C ILE A 220 10.26 34.06 -38.19
N GLY A 221 10.92 32.98 -38.60
CA GLY A 221 11.65 32.93 -39.87
C GLY A 221 10.75 33.23 -41.07
N HIS A 222 9.48 32.87 -40.96
CA HIS A 222 8.44 33.15 -41.93
C HIS A 222 8.01 34.62 -41.99
N LEU A 223 8.13 35.40 -40.90
CA LEU A 223 7.99 36.87 -40.91
C LEU A 223 9.12 37.56 -41.69
N ALA A 224 10.32 36.97 -41.72
CA ALA A 224 11.50 37.55 -42.34
C ALA A 224 11.66 37.19 -43.83
N SER A 225 10.81 36.32 -44.37
CA SER A 225 10.87 35.81 -45.76
C SER A 225 9.71 36.34 -46.62
N ALA A 226 9.95 36.56 -47.91
CA ALA A 226 8.97 37.17 -48.83
C ALA A 226 7.67 36.36 -49.07
N GLN A 227 7.56 35.13 -48.58
CA GLN A 227 6.26 34.47 -48.36
C GLN A 227 6.43 33.14 -47.63
N PRO A 228 5.50 32.84 -46.71
CA PRO A 228 4.99 31.51 -46.56
C PRO A 228 3.49 31.51 -46.88
N PRO A 229 3.05 30.67 -47.83
CA PRO A 229 1.64 30.36 -47.94
C PRO A 229 1.17 29.88 -46.56
N ARG A 230 0.04 30.42 -46.08
CA ARG A 230 -0.69 29.97 -44.89
C ARG A 230 -0.71 28.44 -44.74
N GLU A 231 -0.78 27.72 -45.86
CA GLU A 231 -0.71 26.26 -45.98
C GLU A 231 0.56 25.64 -45.38
N VAL A 232 1.73 26.26 -45.55
CA VAL A 232 3.00 25.76 -45.00
C VAL A 232 2.99 25.86 -43.47
N MET A 233 2.48 26.96 -42.93
CA MET A 233 2.35 27.15 -41.48
C MET A 233 1.29 26.21 -40.89
N ALA A 234 0.15 26.05 -41.57
CA ALA A 234 -0.86 25.07 -41.19
C ALA A 234 -0.28 23.66 -41.12
N SER A 235 0.47 23.23 -42.15
CA SER A 235 1.11 21.91 -42.14
C SER A 235 2.09 21.72 -40.98
N LYS A 236 2.89 22.74 -40.63
CA LYS A 236 3.83 22.67 -39.48
C LYS A 236 3.09 22.61 -38.14
N VAL A 237 2.00 23.36 -37.99
CA VAL A 237 1.17 23.32 -36.78
C VAL A 237 0.46 21.97 -36.67
N ASP A 238 -0.09 21.43 -37.75
CA ASP A 238 -0.70 20.10 -37.78
C ASP A 238 0.30 19.02 -37.36
N GLN A 239 1.51 19.06 -37.94
CA GLN A 239 2.58 18.13 -37.58
C GLN A 239 2.98 18.28 -36.10
N PHE A 240 3.10 19.50 -35.60
CA PHE A 240 3.38 19.76 -34.19
C PHE A 240 2.28 19.18 -33.28
N CYS A 241 1.01 19.38 -33.62
CA CYS A 241 -0.14 18.90 -32.87
C CYS A 241 -0.22 17.37 -32.82
N GLN A 242 -0.09 16.70 -33.98
CA GLN A 242 -0.07 15.23 -34.06
C GLN A 242 1.10 14.63 -33.27
N ASN A 243 2.29 15.22 -33.41
CA ASN A 243 3.48 14.79 -32.69
C ASN A 243 3.33 15.01 -31.17
N SER A 244 2.77 16.14 -30.75
CA SER A 244 2.59 16.44 -29.32
C SER A 244 1.65 15.45 -28.66
N ALA A 245 0.51 15.14 -29.29
CA ALA A 245 -0.44 14.17 -28.75
C ALA A 245 0.18 12.76 -28.62
N THR A 246 0.86 12.31 -29.68
CA THR A 246 1.54 11.00 -29.71
C THR A 246 2.64 10.92 -28.64
N ARG A 247 3.44 11.97 -28.51
CA ARG A 247 4.55 12.03 -27.55
C ARG A 247 4.07 12.08 -26.10
N ASN A 248 2.98 12.78 -25.82
CA ASN A 248 2.36 12.76 -24.48
C ASN A 248 1.93 11.33 -24.11
N GLN A 249 1.31 10.59 -25.04
CA GLN A 249 0.89 9.21 -24.79
C GLN A 249 2.09 8.28 -24.54
N GLN A 250 3.15 8.40 -25.36
CA GLN A 250 4.37 7.62 -25.18
C GLN A 250 5.04 7.92 -23.84
N PHE A 251 5.14 9.19 -23.46
CA PHE A 251 5.69 9.59 -22.17
C PHE A 251 4.92 8.97 -20.99
N ILE A 252 3.59 9.00 -21.00
CA ILE A 252 2.79 8.34 -19.93
C ILE A 252 3.05 6.83 -19.91
N SER A 253 3.12 6.18 -21.06
CA SER A 253 3.46 4.75 -21.15
C SER A 253 4.86 4.45 -20.62
N ASN A 254 5.83 5.35 -20.84
CA ASN A 254 7.19 5.19 -20.34
C ASN A 254 7.22 5.27 -18.81
N LEU A 255 6.47 6.19 -18.19
CA LEU A 255 6.37 6.27 -16.73
C LEU A 255 5.87 4.94 -16.14
N ASP A 256 4.83 4.35 -16.73
CA ASP A 256 4.29 3.05 -16.31
C ASP A 256 5.29 1.88 -16.53
N GLN A 257 6.07 1.94 -17.61
CA GLN A 257 7.08 0.94 -17.94
C GLN A 257 8.28 1.02 -17.00
N GLN A 258 8.71 2.21 -16.56
CA GLN A 258 9.80 2.34 -15.57
C GLN A 258 9.46 1.60 -14.28
N MET A 259 8.22 1.68 -13.82
CA MET A 259 7.76 0.90 -12.67
C MET A 259 7.71 -0.60 -12.98
N THR A 260 7.24 -1.01 -14.15
CA THR A 260 7.14 -2.43 -14.49
C THR A 260 8.53 -3.11 -14.59
N THR A 261 9.50 -2.43 -15.20
CA THR A 261 10.88 -2.93 -15.35
C THR A 261 11.61 -3.06 -14.01
N LEU A 262 11.37 -2.11 -13.08
CA LEU A 262 11.84 -2.23 -11.70
C LEU A 262 11.26 -3.47 -11.01
N GLN A 263 9.99 -3.82 -11.27
CA GLN A 263 9.34 -5.01 -10.71
C GLN A 263 10.04 -6.30 -11.15
N GLU A 264 10.30 -6.41 -12.44
CA GLU A 264 10.94 -7.57 -13.06
C GLU A 264 12.37 -7.73 -12.53
N SER A 265 13.11 -6.63 -12.38
CA SER A 265 14.48 -6.64 -11.83
C SER A 265 14.55 -7.10 -10.37
N GLN A 266 13.54 -6.78 -9.54
CA GLN A 266 13.45 -7.27 -8.17
C GLN A 266 13.04 -8.75 -8.11
N SER A 267 12.15 -9.19 -9.00
CA SER A 267 11.67 -10.58 -9.04
C SER A 267 12.77 -11.61 -9.40
N HIS A 268 13.79 -11.21 -10.15
CA HIS A 268 14.93 -12.07 -10.51
C HIS A 268 16.04 -12.09 -9.44
N GLY A 269 15.91 -11.30 -8.37
CA GLY A 269 16.88 -11.25 -7.26
C GLY A 269 16.46 -12.01 -6.00
N GLU A 270 15.17 -12.32 -5.80
CA GLU A 270 14.68 -12.99 -4.59
C GLU A 270 14.18 -14.40 -4.87
N SER A 271 14.91 -15.39 -4.35
CA SER A 271 14.49 -16.80 -4.24
C SER A 271 13.31 -16.93 -3.26
N THR A 272 12.12 -16.51 -3.70
CA THR A 272 10.87 -16.56 -2.93
C THR A 272 10.44 -17.98 -2.58
N GLY A 273 10.88 -18.99 -3.34
CA GLY A 273 10.59 -20.40 -3.08
C GLY A 273 11.25 -20.99 -1.83
N PHE A 274 12.42 -20.48 -1.42
CA PHE A 274 13.13 -20.97 -0.22
C PHE A 274 12.62 -20.34 1.09
N HIS A 275 12.06 -19.13 1.02
CA HIS A 275 11.55 -18.45 2.21
C HIS A 275 10.16 -18.95 2.64
N GLN A 276 9.28 -19.27 1.68
CA GLN A 276 7.93 -19.76 1.96
C GLN A 276 7.94 -21.15 2.65
N THR A 277 8.75 -22.07 2.13
CA THR A 277 8.91 -23.44 2.67
C THR A 277 9.51 -23.46 4.08
N ASN A 278 10.36 -22.49 4.41
CA ASN A 278 11.01 -22.40 5.71
C ASN A 278 10.07 -21.79 6.78
N ILE A 279 9.18 -20.84 6.41
CA ILE A 279 8.16 -20.31 7.34
C ILE A 279 7.14 -21.40 7.73
N GLU A 280 6.67 -22.18 6.75
CA GLU A 280 5.75 -23.30 7.00
C GLU A 280 6.38 -24.35 7.92
N SER A 281 7.66 -24.67 7.71
CA SER A 281 8.43 -25.58 8.58
C SER A 281 8.63 -25.03 9.99
N ILE A 282 8.88 -23.72 10.16
CA ILE A 282 8.99 -23.08 11.49
C ILE A 282 7.65 -23.14 12.23
N GLN A 283 6.54 -22.89 11.54
CA GLN A 283 5.19 -22.95 12.11
C GLN A 283 4.84 -24.38 12.55
N GLU A 284 5.13 -25.38 11.73
CA GLU A 284 4.86 -26.79 12.04
C GLU A 284 5.69 -27.28 13.25
N ASP A 285 6.97 -26.93 13.31
CA ASP A 285 7.85 -27.30 14.43
C ASP A 285 7.38 -26.68 15.76
N PHE A 286 7.03 -25.38 15.77
CA PHE A 286 6.48 -24.73 16.96
C PHE A 286 5.17 -25.37 17.42
N SER A 287 4.24 -25.63 16.48
CA SER A 287 2.96 -26.27 16.80
C SER A 287 3.14 -27.67 17.38
N THR A 288 4.08 -28.45 16.83
CA THR A 288 4.41 -29.79 17.30
C THR A 288 4.99 -29.76 18.71
N ARG A 289 5.96 -28.85 18.97
CA ARG A 289 6.58 -28.68 20.30
C ARG A 289 5.58 -28.23 21.36
N LEU A 290 4.71 -27.28 21.02
CA LEU A 290 3.67 -26.81 21.91
C LEU A 290 2.68 -27.92 22.27
N THR A 291 2.28 -28.73 21.29
CA THR A 291 1.37 -29.85 21.49
C THR A 291 1.99 -30.92 22.38
N ALA A 292 3.26 -31.28 22.14
CA ALA A 292 4.00 -32.22 22.98
C ALA A 292 4.15 -31.73 24.43
N LEU A 293 4.40 -30.42 24.62
CA LEU A 293 4.49 -29.81 25.95
C LEU A 293 3.16 -29.91 26.73
N LEU A 294 2.04 -29.61 26.07
CA LEU A 294 0.72 -29.71 26.69
C LEU A 294 0.36 -31.16 27.04
N GLN A 295 0.72 -32.11 26.17
CA GLN A 295 0.54 -33.53 26.45
C GLN A 295 1.38 -33.99 27.65
N ASP A 296 2.66 -33.62 27.76
CA ASP A 296 3.55 -33.94 28.91
C ASP A 296 2.92 -33.48 30.24
N ILE A 297 2.39 -32.26 30.28
CA ILE A 297 1.77 -31.68 31.48
C ILE A 297 0.49 -32.45 31.86
N VAL A 298 -0.37 -32.77 30.88
CA VAL A 298 -1.60 -33.54 31.12
C VAL A 298 -1.28 -34.94 31.67
N HIS A 299 -0.25 -35.60 31.15
CA HIS A 299 0.17 -36.91 31.66
C HIS A 299 0.79 -36.83 33.05
N THR A 300 1.41 -35.72 33.42
CA THR A 300 2.06 -35.52 34.74
C THR A 300 1.04 -35.18 35.85
N LEU A 301 -0.15 -34.68 35.47
CA LEU A 301 -1.23 -34.32 36.38
C LEU A 301 -2.23 -35.46 36.65
N ASN A 302 -2.24 -36.51 35.81
CA ASN A 302 -3.00 -37.75 36.01
C ASN A 302 -2.21 -38.75 36.86
#